data_AF-A0AAJ2C6R8-F1
#
_entry.id   AF-A0AAJ2C6R8-F1
#
_cell.length_a   1.000
_cell.length_b   1.000
_cell.length_c   1.000
_cell.angle_alpha   90.00
_cell.angle_beta   90.00
_cell.angle_gamma   90.00
#
_symmetry.space_group_name_H-M   'P 1'
#
loop_
_entity.id
_entity.type
_entity.pdbx_description
1 polymer ?
#
loop_
_entity_poly.entity_id
_entity_poly.type
_entity_poly.pdbx_seq_one_letter_code
_entity_poly.pdbx_strand_id
1 'polypeptide(L)'
;MGIQFLGLVVTNITGHYSTSILLNKTETNKDILITCSYVFMYWLGSFWTSSCFYYGKKTNKTYVKIFPIFLNLTILLYALWSQHLIIWLLFLVSSTQNALGANHSDNQIRASQITGVVMASGLDMAKYFFGGFSADCRKDFLKAFSVKMLNIIGFIVGGIASFFYSSLSILWLPVAFYCIVSVLILKKKL
;
A
#
# COMPACT_ATOMS: atom_id res chain seq x y z
N MET A 1 -4.80 9.96 -9.49
CA MET A 1 -3.94 10.89 -10.26
C MET A 1 -2.76 10.10 -10.75
N GLY A 2 -2.58 9.98 -12.06
CA GLY A 2 -1.34 9.44 -12.63
C GLY A 2 -0.36 10.57 -12.86
N ILE A 3 0.89 10.40 -12.47
CA ILE A 3 1.95 11.37 -12.79
C ILE A 3 2.61 10.85 -14.07
N GLN A 4 2.59 11.65 -15.14
CA GLN A 4 3.40 11.35 -16.31
C GLN A 4 4.82 11.87 -16.04
N PHE A 5 5.79 10.96 -15.96
CA PHE A 5 7.19 11.28 -15.73
C PHE A 5 8.04 10.57 -16.77
N LEU A 6 8.85 11.32 -17.53
CA LEU A 6 9.70 10.81 -18.61
C LEU A 6 8.92 9.95 -19.64
N GLY A 7 7.71 10.37 -20.00
CA GLY A 7 6.86 9.64 -20.96
C GLY A 7 6.13 8.42 -20.37
N LEU A 8 6.40 8.02 -19.13
CA LEU A 8 5.71 6.94 -18.42
C LEU A 8 4.57 7.49 -17.56
N VAL A 9 3.36 6.97 -17.73
CA VAL A 9 2.23 7.27 -16.85
C VAL A 9 2.31 6.34 -15.64
N VAL A 10 2.75 6.88 -14.51
CA VAL A 10 2.75 6.15 -13.23
C VAL A 10 1.33 6.17 -12.71
N THR A 11 0.66 5.01 -12.74
CA THR A 11 -0.68 4.85 -12.18
C THR A 11 -0.58 4.37 -10.73
N ASN A 12 -1.72 4.28 -10.04
CA ASN A 12 -1.76 3.67 -8.71
C ASN A 12 -1.46 2.16 -8.80
N ILE A 13 -1.34 1.48 -7.65
CA ILE A 13 -1.06 0.03 -7.60
C ILE A 13 -2.07 -0.74 -8.46
N THR A 14 -3.35 -0.36 -8.40
CA THR A 14 -4.43 -1.00 -9.16
C THR A 14 -4.23 -0.91 -10.67
N GLY A 15 -3.82 0.26 -11.17
CA GLY A 15 -3.64 0.53 -12.60
C GLY A 15 -2.42 -0.17 -13.19
N HIS A 16 -1.30 -0.19 -12.45
CA HIS A 16 -0.13 -0.97 -12.86
C HIS A 16 -0.45 -2.46 -12.82
N TYR A 17 -1.18 -2.90 -11.79
CA TYR A 17 -1.61 -4.28 -11.67
C TYR A 17 -2.50 -4.74 -12.85
N SER A 18 -3.53 -3.95 -13.20
CA SER A 18 -4.40 -4.28 -14.34
C SER A 18 -3.65 -4.27 -15.67
N THR A 19 -2.69 -3.34 -15.83
CA THR A 19 -1.88 -3.25 -17.04
C THR A 19 -0.94 -4.45 -17.17
N SER A 20 -0.31 -4.89 -16.08
CA SER A 20 0.54 -6.09 -16.06
C SER A 20 -0.23 -7.37 -16.42
N ILE A 21 -1.44 -7.55 -15.88
CA ILE A 21 -2.29 -8.70 -16.26
C ILE A 21 -2.65 -8.67 -17.75
N LEU A 22 -2.96 -7.47 -18.28
CA LEU A 22 -3.43 -7.33 -19.66
C LEU A 22 -2.31 -7.56 -20.68
N LEU A 23 -1.09 -7.07 -20.40
CA LEU A 23 0.04 -7.13 -21.32
C LEU A 23 0.78 -8.47 -21.29
N ASN A 24 0.87 -9.13 -20.14
CA ASN A 24 1.72 -10.31 -19.96
C ASN A 24 0.92 -11.59 -19.69
N LYS A 25 0.26 -12.12 -20.72
CA LYS A 25 -0.34 -13.47 -20.66
C LYS A 25 0.69 -14.61 -20.64
N THR A 26 1.99 -14.33 -20.76
CA THR A 26 3.03 -15.33 -21.07
C THR A 26 4.18 -15.46 -20.06
N GLU A 27 4.45 -14.49 -19.17
CA GLU A 27 5.52 -14.58 -18.14
C GLU A 27 4.99 -14.44 -16.69
N THR A 28 4.11 -15.37 -16.29
CA THR A 28 3.32 -15.30 -15.04
C THR A 28 4.12 -15.13 -13.74
N ASN A 29 5.30 -15.74 -13.59
CA ASN A 29 6.02 -15.70 -12.29
C ASN A 29 6.74 -14.37 -12.02
N LYS A 30 7.28 -13.70 -13.05
CA LYS A 30 8.02 -12.44 -12.86
C LYS A 30 7.04 -11.30 -12.52
N ASP A 31 5.86 -11.29 -13.13
CA ASP A 31 4.88 -10.22 -12.93
C ASP A 31 4.22 -10.26 -11.55
N ILE A 32 4.06 -11.44 -10.97
CA ILE A 32 3.58 -11.60 -9.58
C ILE A 32 4.59 -10.99 -8.61
N LEU A 33 5.88 -11.31 -8.76
CA LEU A 33 6.94 -10.76 -7.91
C LEU A 33 7.03 -9.23 -8.05
N ILE A 34 6.93 -8.73 -9.28
CA ILE A 34 6.91 -7.29 -9.56
C ILE A 34 5.72 -6.62 -8.88
N THR A 35 4.51 -7.18 -9.01
CA THR A 35 3.31 -6.68 -8.35
C THR A 35 3.45 -6.65 -6.83
N CYS A 36 3.89 -7.76 -6.24
CA CYS A 36 4.12 -7.85 -4.79
C CYS A 36 5.16 -6.82 -4.34
N SER A 37 6.20 -6.57 -5.14
CA SER A 37 7.19 -5.53 -4.86
C SER A 37 6.58 -4.13 -4.86
N TYR A 38 5.63 -3.84 -5.77
CA TYR A 38 4.95 -2.54 -5.82
C TYR A 38 4.05 -2.34 -4.60
N VAL A 39 3.24 -3.36 -4.24
CA VAL A 39 2.41 -3.33 -3.03
C VAL A 39 3.26 -3.15 -1.78
N PHE A 40 4.35 -3.92 -1.67
CA PHE A 40 5.26 -3.86 -0.53
C PHE A 40 5.95 -2.50 -0.41
N MET A 41 6.48 -1.95 -1.51
CA MET A 41 7.18 -0.65 -1.49
C MET A 41 6.23 0.50 -1.17
N TYR A 42 5.00 0.43 -1.67
CA TYR A 42 3.96 1.38 -1.30
C TYR A 42 3.63 1.26 0.19
N TRP A 43 3.39 0.05 0.69
CA TRP A 43 3.16 -0.18 2.12
C TRP A 43 4.33 0.35 2.97
N LEU A 44 5.55 0.02 2.60
CA LEU A 44 6.78 0.42 3.29
C LEU A 44 6.92 1.94 3.34
N GLY A 45 6.63 2.65 2.24
CA GLY A 45 6.70 4.11 2.20
C GLY A 45 5.72 4.75 3.20
N SER A 46 4.48 4.25 3.25
CA SER A 46 3.49 4.73 4.22
C SER A 46 3.85 4.42 5.67
N PHE A 47 4.34 3.22 5.94
CA PHE A 47 4.77 2.77 7.26
C PHE A 47 5.99 3.55 7.75
N TRP A 48 7.04 3.64 6.93
CA TRP A 48 8.29 4.34 7.25
C TRP A 48 8.04 5.80 7.57
N THR A 49 7.34 6.51 6.67
CA THR A 49 7.03 7.93 6.82
C THR A 49 6.25 8.22 8.09
N SER A 50 5.24 7.40 8.37
CA SER A 50 4.42 7.56 9.56
C SER A 50 5.20 7.20 10.82
N SER A 51 6.11 6.22 10.75
CA SER A 51 7.01 5.89 11.86
C SER A 51 7.93 7.06 12.19
N CYS A 52 8.55 7.68 11.18
CA CYS A 52 9.32 8.92 11.35
C CYS A 52 8.49 10.06 11.96
N PHE A 53 7.23 10.21 11.53
CA PHE A 53 6.33 11.23 12.07
C PHE A 53 6.04 11.01 13.56
N TYR A 54 5.58 9.82 13.94
CA TYR A 54 5.25 9.51 15.34
C TYR A 54 6.48 9.51 16.24
N TYR A 55 7.59 8.93 15.78
CA TYR A 55 8.85 8.96 16.52
C TYR A 55 9.38 10.39 16.69
N GLY A 56 9.35 11.20 15.63
CA GLY A 56 9.73 12.60 15.68
C GLY A 56 8.83 13.43 16.60
N LYS A 57 7.53 13.14 16.66
CA LYS A 57 6.59 13.76 17.62
C LYS A 57 6.92 13.35 19.06
N LYS A 58 7.14 12.06 19.31
CA LYS A 58 7.46 11.52 20.64
C LYS A 58 8.77 12.08 21.20
N THR A 59 9.77 12.27 20.35
CA THR A 59 11.11 12.74 20.75
C THR A 59 11.30 14.24 20.62
N ASN A 60 10.30 14.98 20.14
CA ASN A 60 10.38 16.40 19.79
C ASN A 60 11.53 16.74 18.81
N LYS A 61 11.85 15.81 17.92
CA LYS A 61 12.97 15.93 16.95
C LYS A 61 12.44 16.19 15.55
N THR A 62 12.42 17.46 15.16
CA THR A 62 11.92 17.90 13.84
C THR A 62 12.67 17.26 12.68
N TYR A 63 13.99 17.04 12.81
CA TYR A 63 14.81 16.45 11.75
C TYR A 63 14.35 15.04 11.34
N VAL A 64 13.80 14.25 12.26
CA VAL A 64 13.24 12.92 11.96
C VAL A 64 12.05 13.04 11.01
N LYS A 65 11.22 14.08 11.18
CA LYS A 65 10.03 14.31 10.34
C LYS A 65 10.39 14.73 8.91
N ILE A 66 11.55 15.37 8.73
CA ILE A 66 12.02 15.84 7.42
C ILE A 66 12.75 14.72 6.65
N PHE A 67 13.26 13.70 7.34
CA PHE A 67 14.01 12.60 6.71
C PHE A 67 13.28 11.93 5.52
N PRO A 68 11.97 11.58 5.59
CA PRO A 68 11.26 11.03 4.43
C PRO A 68 11.21 11.99 3.22
N ILE A 69 11.17 13.30 3.47
CA ILE A 69 11.17 14.32 2.41
C ILE A 69 12.53 14.33 1.68
N PHE A 70 13.63 14.30 2.44
CA PHE A 70 14.97 14.24 1.86
C PHE A 70 15.18 12.97 1.04
N LEU A 71 14.77 11.81 1.56
CA LEU A 71 14.86 10.54 0.82
C LEU A 71 14.10 10.61 -0.51
N ASN A 72 12.87 11.15 -0.50
CA ASN A 72 12.08 11.33 -1.70
C ASN A 72 12.77 12.25 -2.71
N LEU A 73 13.33 13.38 -2.26
CA LEU A 73 14.05 14.30 -3.11
C LEU A 73 15.28 13.62 -3.75
N THR A 74 16.05 12.86 -2.98
CA THR A 74 17.23 12.13 -3.50
C THR A 74 16.83 11.12 -4.57
N ILE A 75 15.76 10.34 -4.36
CA ILE A 75 15.29 9.35 -5.35
C ILE A 75 14.85 10.06 -6.65
N LEU A 76 14.10 11.16 -6.53
CA LEU A 76 13.63 11.92 -7.71
C LEU A 76 14.79 12.59 -8.45
N LEU A 77 15.76 13.16 -7.74
CA LEU A 77 16.97 13.74 -8.34
C LEU A 77 17.82 12.68 -9.04
N TYR A 78 17.97 11.50 -8.44
CA TYR A 78 18.64 10.38 -9.09
C TYR A 78 17.92 9.96 -10.37
N ALA A 79 16.59 9.85 -10.36
CA ALA A 79 15.82 9.51 -11.55
C ALA A 79 15.95 10.56 -12.67
N LEU A 80 15.96 11.84 -12.32
CA LEU A 80 16.21 12.94 -13.26
C LEU A 80 17.63 12.91 -13.82
N TRP A 81 18.64 12.71 -12.98
CA TRP A 81 20.03 12.75 -13.41
C TRP A 81 20.43 11.53 -14.24
N SER A 82 20.02 10.34 -13.80
CA SER A 82 20.33 9.09 -14.49
C SER A 82 19.48 8.86 -15.74
N GLN A 83 18.37 9.60 -15.90
CA GLN A 83 17.32 9.31 -16.89
C GLN A 83 16.76 7.88 -16.77
N HIS A 84 17.00 7.21 -15.65
CA HIS A 84 16.55 5.85 -15.36
C HIS A 84 15.51 5.87 -14.25
N LEU A 85 14.33 5.33 -14.55
CA LEU A 85 13.21 5.31 -13.64
C LEU A 85 13.02 3.92 -13.03
N ILE A 86 13.39 3.78 -11.77
CA ILE A 86 13.17 2.55 -11.02
C ILE A 86 11.72 2.56 -10.48
N ILE A 87 10.81 1.90 -11.19
CA ILE A 87 9.34 1.99 -10.95
C ILE A 87 8.96 1.65 -9.51
N TRP A 88 9.54 0.61 -8.90
CA TRP A 88 9.20 0.22 -7.53
C TRP A 88 9.61 1.28 -6.49
N LEU A 89 10.68 2.05 -6.74
CA LEU A 89 11.05 3.20 -5.91
C LEU A 89 10.07 4.37 -6.06
N LEU A 90 9.38 4.51 -7.19
CA LEU A 90 8.33 5.53 -7.33
C LEU A 90 7.10 5.21 -6.48
N PHE A 91 6.76 3.93 -6.30
CA PHE A 91 5.72 3.53 -5.35
C PHE A 91 6.09 3.93 -3.92
N LEU A 92 7.36 3.76 -3.54
CA LEU A 92 7.88 4.24 -2.27
C LEU A 92 7.71 5.78 -2.16
N VAL A 93 8.19 6.54 -3.16
CA VAL A 93 8.12 8.01 -3.18
C VAL A 93 6.68 8.52 -3.10
N SER A 94 5.79 7.99 -3.93
CA SER A 94 4.37 8.34 -3.97
C SER A 94 3.69 8.02 -2.64
N SER A 95 3.96 6.85 -2.05
CA SER A 95 3.38 6.51 -0.76
C SER A 95 3.91 7.41 0.37
N THR A 96 5.19 7.77 0.34
CA THR A 96 5.77 8.70 1.31
C THR A 96 5.10 10.07 1.22
N GLN A 97 4.88 10.62 0.02
CA GLN A 97 4.17 11.89 -0.17
C GLN A 97 2.74 11.83 0.39
N ASN A 98 2.00 10.77 0.06
CA ASN A 98 0.63 10.61 0.55
C ASN A 98 0.61 10.48 2.08
N ALA A 99 1.54 9.71 2.66
CA ALA A 99 1.63 9.51 4.11
C ALA A 99 2.04 10.77 4.86
N LEU A 100 2.92 11.60 4.29
CA LEU A 100 3.23 12.93 4.82
C LEU A 100 1.97 13.79 4.89
N GLY A 101 1.20 13.86 3.80
CA GLY A 101 -0.06 14.59 3.75
C GLY A 101 -1.07 14.09 4.79
N ALA A 102 -1.25 12.77 4.89
CA ALA A 102 -2.18 12.15 5.84
C ALA A 102 -1.80 12.45 7.31
N ASN A 103 -0.52 12.38 7.66
CA ASN A 103 -0.07 12.63 9.02
C ASN A 103 -0.19 14.11 9.45
N HIS A 104 -0.13 15.05 8.50
CA HIS A 104 -0.21 16.50 8.81
C HIS A 104 -1.62 17.08 8.69
N SER A 105 -2.53 16.43 7.95
CA SER A 105 -3.87 16.95 7.70
C SER A 105 -4.94 16.46 8.69
N ASP A 106 -4.61 15.53 9.59
CA ASP A 106 -5.55 14.76 10.43
C ASP A 106 -6.74 14.12 9.67
N ASN A 107 -6.78 14.27 8.35
CA ASN A 107 -7.77 13.70 7.48
C ASN A 107 -7.41 12.23 7.27
N GLN A 108 -8.31 11.36 7.72
CA GLN A 108 -8.31 9.98 7.26
C GLN A 108 -8.51 10.01 5.75
N ILE A 109 -7.43 9.83 4.99
CA ILE A 109 -7.53 9.64 3.54
C ILE A 109 -8.41 8.42 3.32
N ARG A 110 -9.64 8.65 2.84
CA ARG A 110 -10.58 7.57 2.56
C ARG A 110 -10.00 6.73 1.43
N ALA A 111 -9.65 5.50 1.76
CA ALA A 111 -9.19 4.53 0.78
C ALA A 111 -10.33 4.16 -0.17
N SER A 112 -10.40 4.78 -1.34
CA SER A 112 -11.36 4.41 -2.38
C SER A 112 -10.91 3.20 -3.22
N GLN A 113 -9.63 2.83 -3.13
CA GLN A 113 -8.99 1.77 -3.92
C GLN A 113 -7.98 0.99 -3.07
N ILE A 114 -7.52 -0.17 -3.56
CA ILE A 114 -6.54 -1.03 -2.87
C ILE A 114 -5.29 -0.25 -2.45
N THR A 115 -4.85 0.71 -3.27
CA THR A 115 -3.76 1.63 -2.97
C THR A 115 -3.99 2.38 -1.65
N GLY A 116 -5.20 2.89 -1.42
CA GLY A 116 -5.54 3.53 -0.15
C GLY A 116 -5.58 2.54 1.01
N VAL A 117 -6.02 1.30 0.81
CA VAL A 117 -6.07 0.27 1.86
C VAL A 117 -4.65 -0.12 2.30
N VAL A 118 -3.75 -0.31 1.34
CA VAL A 118 -2.32 -0.57 1.57
C VAL A 118 -1.70 0.58 2.35
N MET A 119 -1.91 1.81 1.91
CA MET A 119 -1.40 3.00 2.61
C MET A 119 -1.94 3.12 4.04
N ALA A 120 -3.25 3.01 4.22
CA ALA A 120 -3.89 3.10 5.52
C ALA A 120 -3.37 2.03 6.47
N SER A 121 -3.12 0.81 5.97
CA SER A 121 -2.54 -0.26 6.79
C SER A 121 -1.12 0.07 7.26
N GLY A 122 -0.28 0.70 6.43
CA GLY A 122 1.06 1.12 6.85
C GLY A 122 1.03 2.26 7.87
N LEU A 123 0.15 3.25 7.69
CA LEU A 123 -0.11 4.31 8.67
C LEU A 123 -0.54 3.74 10.02
N ASP A 124 -1.51 2.84 9.98
CA ASP A 124 -2.05 2.16 11.14
C ASP A 124 -0.93 1.38 11.85
N MET A 125 -0.13 0.61 11.12
CA MET A 125 0.98 -0.15 11.71
C MET A 125 2.01 0.76 12.40
N ALA A 126 2.31 1.92 11.81
CA ALA A 126 3.18 2.90 12.44
C ALA A 126 2.57 3.49 13.71
N LYS A 127 1.26 3.81 13.70
CA LYS A 127 0.53 4.23 14.91
C LYS A 127 0.60 3.15 15.99
N TYR A 128 0.45 1.89 15.63
CA TYR A 128 0.47 0.78 16.59
C TYR A 128 1.79 0.70 17.36
N PHE A 129 2.92 0.77 16.65
CA PHE A 129 4.24 0.69 17.27
C PHE A 129 4.70 1.99 17.94
N PHE A 130 4.36 3.16 17.37
CA PHE A 130 4.96 4.44 17.76
C PHE A 130 3.98 5.48 18.32
N GLY A 131 2.67 5.27 18.18
CA GLY A 131 1.61 6.23 18.54
C GLY A 131 1.16 6.21 20.00
N GLY A 132 1.59 5.23 20.80
CA GLY A 132 1.35 5.24 22.25
C GLY A 132 -0.08 4.85 22.68
N PHE A 133 -0.65 3.78 22.10
CA PHE A 133 -1.99 3.31 22.46
C PHE A 133 -2.09 2.68 23.86
N SER A 134 -3.22 2.91 24.54
CA SER A 134 -3.68 2.15 25.70
C SER A 134 -4.02 0.69 25.31
N ALA A 135 -3.99 -0.23 26.29
CA ALA A 135 -4.14 -1.67 26.04
C ALA A 135 -5.48 -2.04 25.37
N ASP A 136 -6.58 -1.38 25.73
CA ASP A 136 -7.90 -1.65 25.17
C ASP A 136 -8.03 -1.16 23.72
N CYS A 137 -7.47 0.03 23.42
CA CYS A 137 -7.47 0.60 22.07
C CYS A 137 -6.66 -0.26 21.07
N ARG A 138 -5.65 -1.00 21.55
CA ARG A 138 -4.85 -1.92 20.71
C ARG A 138 -5.68 -3.07 20.13
N LYS A 139 -6.66 -3.61 20.87
CA LYS A 139 -7.44 -4.77 20.41
C LYS A 139 -8.35 -4.41 19.24
N ASP A 140 -9.06 -3.30 19.36
CA ASP A 140 -9.95 -2.81 18.29
C ASP A 140 -9.14 -2.38 17.06
N PHE A 141 -7.97 -1.79 17.29
CA PHE A 141 -7.02 -1.49 16.24
C PHE A 141 -6.57 -2.74 15.48
N LEU A 142 -6.18 -3.81 16.19
CA LEU A 142 -5.71 -5.04 15.54
C LEU A 142 -6.79 -5.68 14.68
N LYS A 143 -8.06 -5.66 15.12
CA LYS A 143 -9.19 -6.11 14.30
C LYS A 143 -9.32 -5.30 13.01
N ALA A 144 -9.33 -3.96 13.13
CA ALA A 144 -9.41 -3.07 11.98
C ALA A 144 -8.22 -3.21 11.02
N PHE A 145 -7.04 -3.53 11.53
CA PHE A 145 -5.85 -3.82 10.74
C PHE A 145 -5.92 -5.18 10.05
N SER A 146 -6.38 -6.23 10.74
CA SER A 146 -6.58 -7.57 10.18
C SER A 146 -7.52 -7.57 8.98
N VAL A 147 -8.61 -6.80 9.03
CA VAL A 147 -9.54 -6.65 7.90
C VAL A 147 -8.85 -6.01 6.68
N LYS A 148 -8.01 -4.97 6.89
CA LYS A 148 -7.25 -4.34 5.80
C LYS A 148 -6.24 -5.32 5.20
N MET A 149 -5.53 -6.08 6.03
CA MET A 149 -4.58 -7.10 5.56
C MET A 149 -5.27 -8.22 4.80
N LEU A 150 -6.45 -8.66 5.26
CA LEU A 150 -7.25 -9.64 4.54
C LEU A 150 -7.65 -9.15 3.15
N ASN A 151 -8.04 -7.88 3.02
CA ASN A 151 -8.34 -7.27 1.73
C ASN A 151 -7.10 -7.19 0.81
N ILE A 152 -5.93 -6.86 1.36
CA ILE A 152 -4.66 -6.81 0.60
C ILE A 152 -4.28 -8.21 0.11
N ILE A 153 -4.33 -9.21 0.99
CA ILE A 153 -4.03 -10.61 0.64
C ILE A 153 -5.03 -11.12 -0.38
N GLY A 154 -6.33 -10.88 -0.18
CA GLY A 154 -7.38 -11.27 -1.12
C GLY A 154 -7.18 -10.65 -2.51
N PHE A 155 -6.77 -9.38 -2.59
CA PHE A 155 -6.41 -8.73 -3.84
C PHE A 155 -5.21 -9.42 -4.53
N ILE A 156 -4.13 -9.70 -3.79
CA ILE A 156 -2.95 -10.38 -4.34
C ILE A 156 -3.30 -11.79 -4.82
N VAL A 157 -4.01 -12.57 -4.01
CA VAL A 157 -4.40 -13.95 -4.33
C VAL A 157 -5.37 -14.00 -5.50
N GLY A 158 -6.41 -13.17 -5.50
CA GLY A 158 -7.34 -13.05 -6.62
C GLY A 158 -6.63 -12.63 -7.89
N GLY A 159 -5.63 -11.78 -7.73
CA GLY A 159 -4.73 -11.40 -8.80
C GLY A 159 -3.91 -12.56 -9.38
N ILE A 160 -3.23 -13.31 -8.53
CA ILE A 160 -2.48 -14.52 -8.93
C ILE A 160 -3.42 -15.51 -9.62
N ALA A 161 -4.61 -15.76 -9.05
CA ALA A 161 -5.60 -16.64 -9.65
C ALA A 161 -6.04 -16.15 -11.04
N SER A 162 -6.13 -14.83 -11.26
CA SER A 162 -6.46 -14.23 -12.56
C SER A 162 -5.43 -14.47 -13.67
N PHE A 163 -4.18 -14.75 -13.30
CA PHE A 163 -3.16 -15.15 -14.26
C PHE A 163 -3.29 -16.62 -14.70
N PHE A 164 -3.71 -17.51 -13.79
CA PHE A 164 -3.79 -18.95 -14.07
C PHE A 164 -5.13 -19.39 -14.68
N TYR A 165 -6.19 -18.66 -14.39
CA TYR A 165 -7.51 -18.94 -14.92
C TYR A 165 -7.96 -17.71 -15.72
N SER A 166 -8.46 -17.85 -16.94
CA SER A 166 -8.88 -16.69 -17.77
C SER A 166 -10.38 -16.70 -18.09
N SER A 167 -11.09 -17.74 -17.63
CA SER A 167 -12.52 -17.91 -17.81
C SER A 167 -13.35 -17.22 -16.72
N LEU A 168 -14.64 -16.99 -17.04
CA LEU A 168 -15.70 -16.42 -16.18
C LEU A 168 -15.74 -17.01 -14.75
N SER A 169 -15.15 -18.20 -14.56
CA SER A 169 -14.95 -18.88 -13.28
C SER A 169 -14.17 -18.10 -12.22
N ILE A 170 -13.38 -17.07 -12.57
CA ILE A 170 -12.69 -16.23 -11.58
C ILE A 170 -13.62 -15.37 -10.74
N LEU A 171 -14.80 -15.02 -11.25
CA LEU A 171 -15.79 -14.27 -10.47
C LEU A 171 -16.27 -15.06 -9.25
N TRP A 172 -16.11 -16.38 -9.21
CA TRP A 172 -16.38 -17.19 -8.02
C TRP A 172 -15.38 -16.97 -6.89
N LEU A 173 -14.16 -16.51 -7.18
CA LEU A 173 -13.15 -16.28 -6.16
C LEU A 173 -13.50 -15.09 -5.22
N PRO A 174 -13.88 -13.89 -5.73
CA PRO A 174 -14.37 -12.82 -4.87
C PRO A 174 -15.70 -13.20 -4.21
N VAL A 175 -16.57 -13.99 -4.87
CA VAL A 175 -17.79 -14.51 -4.22
C VAL A 175 -17.44 -15.37 -3.00
N ALA A 176 -16.53 -16.35 -3.16
CA ALA A 176 -16.07 -17.19 -2.06
C ALA A 176 -15.40 -16.38 -0.94
N PHE A 177 -14.57 -15.39 -1.31
CA PHE A 177 -13.93 -14.48 -0.37
C PHE A 177 -14.98 -13.72 0.46
N TYR A 178 -15.96 -13.08 -0.19
CA TYR A 178 -17.00 -12.33 0.52
C TYR A 178 -17.88 -13.26 1.37
N CYS A 179 -18.19 -14.47 0.93
CA CYS A 179 -18.89 -15.45 1.76
C CYS A 179 -18.10 -15.79 3.04
N ILE A 180 -16.79 -16.04 2.93
CA ILE A 180 -15.91 -16.32 4.08
C ILE A 180 -15.87 -15.12 5.02
N VAL A 181 -15.65 -13.92 4.48
CA VAL A 181 -15.62 -12.67 5.27
C VAL A 181 -16.94 -12.45 6.00
N SER A 182 -18.07 -12.61 5.31
CA SER A 182 -19.41 -12.49 5.91
C SER A 182 -19.61 -13.49 7.05
N VAL A 183 -19.17 -14.74 6.90
CA VAL A 183 -19.25 -15.75 7.98
C VAL A 183 -18.37 -15.37 9.18
N LEU A 184 -17.16 -14.85 8.94
CA LEU A 184 -16.25 -14.43 10.01
C LEU A 184 -16.79 -13.21 10.78
N ILE A 185 -17.41 -12.26 10.08
CA ILE A 185 -18.11 -11.11 10.68
C ILE A 185 -19.30 -11.59 11.51
N LEU A 186 -20.16 -12.45 10.97
CA LEU A 186 -21.34 -12.98 11.67
C LEU A 186 -20.96 -13.75 12.95
N LYS A 187 -19.80 -14.42 12.97
CA LYS A 187 -19.30 -15.15 14.14
C LYS A 187 -18.53 -14.27 15.14
N LYS A 188 -18.48 -12.94 14.96
CA LYS A 188 -17.68 -11.99 15.78
C LYS A 188 -16.21 -12.40 15.94
N LYS A 189 -15.66 -13.10 14.95
CA LYS A 189 -14.24 -13.55 14.94
C LYS A 189 -13.31 -12.53 14.28
N LEU A 190 -13.88 -11.51 13.65
CA LEU A 190 -13.27 -10.26 13.19
C LEU A 190 -14.01 -9.12 13.89
#